data_AF-A0A5M8QAN1-F1
#
_entry.id   AF-A0A5M8QAN1-F1
#
_cell.length_a   1.000
_cell.length_b   1.000
_cell.length_c   1.000
_cell.angle_alpha   90.00
_cell.angle_beta   90.00
_cell.angle_gamma   90.00
#
_symmetry.space_group_name_H-M   'P 1'
#
loop_
_entity.id
_entity.type
_entity.pdbx_description
1 polymer ?
#
loop_
_entity_poly.entity_id
_entity_poly.type
_entity_poly.pdbx_seq_one_letter_code
_entity_poly.pdbx_strand_id
1 'polypeptide(L)'
;MSFLDEDTYRLTETSSDKTYGYNRANPVNVGGSGENSGPLNERRFLNALLGPNGERVGYHRAGSCCGFKTPNGFMGEGMLDKYRMYWEGGKDTLDIYVNMYDKGDLKVPVGFTAKK
;
A
#
# COMPACT_ATOMS: atom_id res chain seq x y z
N MET A 1 5.70 13.22 4.29
CA MET A 1 4.49 12.37 4.37
C MET A 1 3.57 13.02 5.37
N SER A 2 2.33 13.28 4.98
CA SER A 2 1.28 13.78 5.86
C SER A 2 0.45 12.63 6.41
N PHE A 3 -0.06 12.79 7.62
CA PHE A 3 -0.87 11.81 8.32
C PHE A 3 -2.26 12.38 8.60
N LEU A 4 -3.27 11.51 8.66
CA LEU A 4 -4.56 11.84 9.27
C LEU A 4 -4.47 11.62 10.79
N ASP A 5 -3.82 10.54 11.18
CA ASP A 5 -3.54 10.12 12.55
C ASP A 5 -2.30 9.19 12.56
N GLU A 6 -1.93 8.66 13.73
CA GLU A 6 -0.75 7.80 13.88
C GLU A 6 -0.79 6.51 13.06
N ASP A 7 -1.98 6.08 12.63
CA ASP A 7 -2.24 4.81 11.95
C ASP A 7 -2.71 4.99 10.50
N THR A 8 -2.76 6.23 9.99
CA THR A 8 -3.35 6.51 8.67
C THR A 8 -2.61 7.63 7.93
N TYR A 9 -2.17 7.36 6.70
CA TYR A 9 -1.62 8.40 5.83
C TYR A 9 -2.71 9.34 5.29
N ARG A 10 -2.37 10.61 5.11
CA ARG A 10 -3.17 11.55 4.32
C ARG A 10 -2.74 11.45 2.87
N LEU A 11 -3.58 10.85 2.02
CA LEU A 11 -3.38 10.74 0.57
C LEU A 11 -4.15 11.86 -0.14
N THR A 12 -3.46 12.67 -0.93
CA THR A 12 -4.05 13.83 -1.62
C THR A 12 -4.14 13.67 -3.13
N GLU A 13 -3.41 12.71 -3.70
CA GLU A 13 -3.32 12.47 -5.14
C GLU A 13 -3.88 11.10 -5.51
N THR A 14 -4.55 11.02 -6.65
CA THR A 14 -5.01 9.76 -7.25
C THR A 14 -4.13 9.40 -8.43
N SER A 15 -3.73 8.13 -8.52
CA SER A 15 -2.99 7.63 -9.68
C SER A 15 -3.92 7.46 -10.87
N SER A 16 -3.50 7.88 -12.07
CA SER A 16 -4.14 7.51 -13.34
C SER A 16 -3.58 6.21 -13.93
N ASP A 17 -2.47 5.70 -13.38
CA ASP A 17 -1.84 4.46 -13.80
C ASP A 17 -2.57 3.27 -13.16
N LYS A 18 -3.22 2.46 -14.02
CA LYS A 18 -3.98 1.27 -13.63
C LYS A 18 -3.11 0.15 -13.05
N THR A 19 -1.79 0.25 -13.13
CA THR A 19 -0.85 -0.76 -12.61
C THR A 19 -0.33 -0.42 -11.21
N TYR A 20 -0.48 0.83 -10.77
CA TYR A 20 0.03 1.30 -9.49
C TYR A 20 -0.62 0.56 -8.32
N GLY A 21 0.20 -0.12 -7.52
CA GLY A 21 -0.20 -1.00 -6.43
C GLY A 21 -0.71 -2.37 -6.87
N TYR A 22 -1.22 -2.51 -8.10
CA TYR A 22 -1.78 -3.78 -8.60
C TYR A 22 -0.76 -4.70 -9.28
N ASN A 23 0.37 -4.14 -9.72
CA ASN A 23 1.43 -4.88 -10.38
C ASN A 23 2.68 -4.91 -9.49
N ARG A 24 3.33 -6.07 -9.43
CA ARG A 24 4.60 -6.28 -8.72
C ARG A 24 5.72 -5.36 -9.21
N ALA A 25 5.68 -4.97 -10.48
CA ALA A 25 6.64 -4.02 -11.07
C ALA A 25 6.32 -2.55 -10.76
N ASN A 26 5.14 -2.26 -10.20
CA ASN A 26 4.71 -0.93 -9.80
C ASN A 26 4.05 -0.97 -8.41
N PRO A 27 4.77 -1.42 -7.37
CA PRO A 27 4.23 -1.55 -6.02
C PRO A 27 4.07 -0.19 -5.36
N VAL A 28 3.32 -0.15 -4.25
CA VAL A 28 3.27 1.03 -3.39
C VAL A 28 4.52 1.10 -2.52
N ASN A 29 5.39 2.05 -2.80
CA ASN A 29 6.65 2.26 -2.08
C ASN A 29 6.43 3.10 -0.82
N VAL A 30 6.03 2.45 0.28
CA VAL A 30 5.76 3.12 1.56
C VAL A 30 7.03 3.41 2.36
N GLY A 31 8.10 2.63 2.14
CA GLY A 31 9.35 2.74 2.87
C GLY A 31 9.18 2.54 4.39
N GLY A 32 10.21 2.91 5.15
CA GLY A 32 10.20 2.79 6.61
C GLY A 32 11.04 1.65 7.19
N SER A 33 11.64 0.82 6.34
CA SER A 33 12.49 -0.30 6.80
C SER A 33 13.67 0.18 7.65
N GLY A 34 14.31 1.30 7.29
CA GLY A 34 15.43 1.86 8.06
C GLY A 34 15.02 2.40 9.44
N GLU A 35 13.76 2.81 9.58
CA GLU A 35 13.18 3.37 10.81
C GLU A 35 12.36 2.35 11.60
N ASN A 36 12.43 1.05 11.27
CA ASN A 36 11.58 -0.01 11.83
C ASN A 36 10.06 0.30 11.74
N SER A 37 9.66 1.15 10.81
CA SER A 37 8.28 1.58 10.59
C SER A 37 7.66 0.95 9.33
N GLY A 38 8.42 0.16 8.58
CA GLY A 38 7.98 -0.47 7.33
C GLY A 38 6.59 -1.11 7.41
N PRO A 39 6.40 -2.16 8.23
CA PRO A 39 5.09 -2.80 8.38
C PRO A 39 3.98 -1.86 8.86
N LEU A 40 4.32 -0.85 9.68
CA LEU A 40 3.35 0.17 10.12
C LEU A 40 2.94 1.08 8.96
N ASN A 41 3.88 1.47 8.11
CA ASN A 41 3.62 2.32 6.95
C ASN A 41 2.77 1.61 5.88
N GLU A 42 2.92 0.29 5.73
CA GLU A 42 2.02 -0.50 4.89
C GLU A 42 0.57 -0.37 5.40
N ARG A 43 0.35 -0.62 6.69
CA ARG A 43 -0.97 -0.48 7.31
C ARG A 43 -1.50 0.94 7.22
N ARG A 44 -0.65 1.96 7.45
CA ARG A 44 -1.02 3.38 7.29
C ARG A 44 -1.52 3.71 5.90
N PHE A 45 -0.90 3.15 4.87
CA PHE A 45 -1.35 3.31 3.51
C PHE A 45 -2.70 2.62 3.27
N LEU A 46 -2.84 1.36 3.66
CA LEU A 46 -4.07 0.59 3.46
C LEU A 46 -5.25 1.19 4.24
N ASN A 47 -4.99 1.67 5.46
CA ASN A 47 -5.98 2.36 6.31
C ASN A 47 -6.46 3.67 5.69
N ALA A 48 -5.68 4.30 4.82
CA ALA A 48 -6.05 5.55 4.17
C ALA A 48 -7.05 5.35 3.02
N LEU A 49 -7.16 4.12 2.50
CA LEU A 49 -8.03 3.79 1.38
C LEU A 49 -9.48 3.63 1.83
N LEU A 50 -10.38 3.93 0.89
CA LEU A 50 -11.82 3.67 0.94
C LEU A 50 -12.23 3.05 -0.40
N GLY A 51 -13.35 2.33 -0.43
CA GLY A 51 -13.87 1.73 -1.65
C GLY A 51 -14.18 2.76 -2.75
N PRO A 52 -14.58 2.29 -3.95
CA PRO A 52 -14.84 3.15 -5.10
C PRO A 52 -15.82 4.30 -4.83
N ASN A 53 -16.76 4.12 -3.90
CA ASN A 53 -17.78 5.09 -3.51
C ASN A 53 -17.63 5.57 -2.06
N GLY A 54 -16.48 5.34 -1.43
CA GLY A 54 -16.21 5.74 -0.04
C GLY A 54 -16.52 4.66 1.01
N GLU A 55 -16.73 3.41 0.59
CA GLU A 55 -17.02 2.30 1.49
C GLU A 55 -15.85 2.00 2.43
N ARG A 56 -16.15 1.48 3.63
CA ARG A 56 -15.08 1.01 4.52
C ARG A 56 -14.40 -0.18 3.89
N VAL A 57 -13.07 -0.10 3.79
CA VAL A 57 -12.23 -1.21 3.34
C VAL A 57 -11.79 -2.05 4.53
N GLY A 58 -11.58 -3.33 4.26
CA GLY A 58 -10.81 -4.24 5.10
C GLY A 58 -9.72 -4.90 4.28
N TYR A 59 -8.73 -5.49 4.97
CA TYR A 59 -7.64 -6.18 4.32
C TYR A 59 -7.09 -7.31 5.18
N HIS A 60 -6.48 -8.29 4.52
CA HIS A 60 -5.62 -9.27 5.19
C HIS A 60 -4.31 -9.42 4.40
N ARG A 61 -3.22 -9.68 5.12
CA ARG A 61 -1.93 -9.95 4.51
C ARG A 61 -1.94 -11.35 3.91
N ALA A 62 -1.87 -11.45 2.59
CA ALA A 62 -1.86 -12.70 1.85
C ALA A 62 -0.46 -13.35 1.78
N GLY A 63 0.55 -12.68 2.32
CA GLY A 63 1.94 -13.15 2.41
C GLY A 63 2.92 -12.22 1.72
N SER A 64 4.21 -12.53 1.86
CA SER A 64 5.27 -11.87 1.12
C SER A 64 5.56 -12.62 -0.18
N CYS A 65 5.95 -11.91 -1.22
CA CYS A 65 6.34 -12.48 -2.50
C CYS A 65 7.42 -11.64 -3.17
N CYS A 66 7.77 -12.06 -4.38
CA CYS A 66 8.28 -11.12 -5.38
C CYS A 66 9.58 -10.45 -4.94
N GLY A 67 10.65 -11.24 -4.84
CA GLY A 67 11.96 -10.75 -4.47
C GLY A 67 12.48 -9.71 -5.48
N PHE A 68 13.07 -8.65 -4.96
CA PHE A 68 13.67 -7.58 -5.75
C PHE A 68 14.94 -7.04 -5.07
N LYS A 69 15.77 -6.33 -5.85
CA LYS A 69 16.99 -5.71 -5.33
C LYS A 69 16.69 -4.32 -4.79
N THR A 70 17.16 -4.03 -3.59
CA THR A 70 17.07 -2.71 -2.97
C THR A 70 18.22 -2.52 -1.98
N PRO A 71 18.88 -1.34 -1.94
CA PRO A 71 19.90 -1.05 -0.94
C PRO A 71 19.34 -0.97 0.48
N ASN A 72 18.02 -0.83 0.64
CA ASN A 72 17.34 -0.67 1.92
C ASN A 72 16.94 -2.02 2.55
N GLY A 73 17.21 -3.13 1.85
CA GLY A 73 16.90 -4.49 2.27
C GLY A 73 18.10 -5.23 2.87
N PHE A 74 17.82 -6.35 3.54
CA PHE A 74 18.85 -7.21 4.11
C PHE A 74 19.68 -7.84 2.98
N MET A 75 21.01 -7.72 3.05
CA MET A 75 21.93 -8.15 1.99
C MET A 75 21.60 -7.57 0.59
N GLY A 76 20.96 -6.39 0.55
CA GLY A 76 20.57 -5.75 -0.71
C GLY A 76 19.33 -6.35 -1.38
N GLU A 77 18.53 -7.12 -0.63
CA GLU A 77 17.32 -7.78 -1.13
C GLU A 77 16.10 -7.43 -0.29
N GLY A 78 14.96 -7.28 -0.97
CA GLY A 78 13.66 -7.06 -0.36
C GLY A 78 12.60 -8.00 -0.94
N MET A 79 11.49 -8.13 -0.21
CA MET A 79 10.29 -8.86 -0.63
C MET A 79 9.10 -7.93 -0.58
N LEU A 80 8.23 -7.98 -1.57
CA LEU A 80 6.97 -7.23 -1.53
C LEU A 80 5.98 -7.95 -0.61
N ASP A 81 5.15 -7.18 0.08
CA ASP A 81 4.00 -7.72 0.79
C ASP A 81 2.74 -7.59 -0.05
N LYS A 82 1.98 -8.68 -0.10
CA LYS A 82 0.71 -8.75 -0.81
C LYS A 82 -0.44 -8.65 0.19
N TYR A 83 -1.28 -7.64 0.03
CA TYR A 83 -2.49 -7.46 0.80
C TYR A 83 -3.72 -7.68 -0.05
N ARG A 84 -4.66 -8.47 0.45
CA ARG A 84 -5.94 -8.68 -0.20
C ARG A 84 -6.97 -7.73 0.40
N MET A 85 -7.36 -6.75 -0.40
CA MET A 85 -8.34 -5.72 -0.09
C MET A 85 -9.76 -6.21 -0.40
N TYR A 86 -10.70 -5.79 0.42
CA TYR A 86 -12.14 -5.90 0.21
C TYR A 86 -12.83 -4.67 0.80
N TRP A 87 -14.09 -4.44 0.46
CA TRP A 87 -14.89 -3.35 1.02
C TRP A 87 -16.32 -3.79 1.29
N GLU A 88 -17.01 -3.05 2.17
CA GLU A 88 -18.41 -3.31 2.50
C GLU A 88 -19.28 -3.30 1.23
N GLY A 89 -20.10 -4.35 1.06
CA GLY A 89 -20.92 -4.55 -0.13
C GLY A 89 -20.17 -5.05 -1.38
N GLY A 90 -18.84 -5.15 -1.32
CA GLY A 90 -18.01 -5.74 -2.37
C GLY A 90 -18.23 -7.26 -2.46
N LYS A 91 -18.23 -7.79 -3.70
CA LYS A 91 -18.39 -9.22 -3.99
C LYS A 91 -17.07 -9.94 -4.31
N ASP A 92 -16.00 -9.17 -4.48
CA ASP A 92 -14.69 -9.68 -4.86
C ASP A 92 -13.60 -9.00 -4.03
N THR A 93 -12.39 -9.52 -4.14
CA THR A 93 -11.20 -9.01 -3.51
C THR A 93 -10.18 -8.62 -4.56
N LEU A 94 -9.28 -7.70 -4.20
CA LEU A 94 -8.16 -7.34 -5.07
C LEU A 94 -6.85 -7.38 -4.29
N ASP A 95 -5.76 -7.66 -4.98
CA ASP A 95 -4.43 -7.71 -4.37
C ASP A 95 -3.71 -6.37 -4.59
N ILE A 96 -3.14 -5.81 -3.51
CA ILE A 96 -2.21 -4.67 -3.54
C ILE A 96 -0.82 -5.16 -3.11
N TYR A 97 0.19 -4.81 -3.89
CA TYR A 97 1.60 -5.07 -3.60
C TYR A 97 2.23 -3.83 -2.98
N VAL A 98 2.86 -4.01 -1.83
CA VAL A 98 3.45 -2.94 -1.03
C VAL A 98 4.93 -3.24 -0.81
N ASN A 99 5.75 -2.20 -0.93
CA ASN A 99 7.19 -2.21 -0.69
C ASN A 99 7.47 -1.36 0.55
N MET A 100 7.86 -2.01 1.65
CA MET A 100 8.24 -1.34 2.89
C MET A 100 9.70 -0.87 2.96
N TYR A 101 10.51 -1.18 1.95
CA TYR A 101 11.94 -0.87 1.91
C TYR A 101 12.18 0.50 1.29
N ASP A 102 11.65 0.73 0.09
CA ASP A 102 11.86 1.97 -0.64
C ASP A 102 10.68 2.93 -0.47
N LYS A 103 11.00 4.23 -0.45
CA LYS A 103 10.03 5.30 -0.29
C LYS A 103 9.73 5.95 -1.64
N GLY A 104 8.45 6.15 -1.93
CA GLY A 104 7.97 6.88 -3.10
C GLY A 104 6.78 7.78 -2.77
N ASP A 105 6.25 8.42 -3.81
CA ASP A 105 5.06 9.25 -3.70
C ASP A 105 3.81 8.37 -3.56
N LEU A 106 3.09 8.55 -2.45
CA LEU A 106 1.91 7.75 -2.16
C LEU A 106 0.67 8.35 -2.83
N LYS A 107 0.10 7.59 -3.74
CA LYS A 107 -1.12 7.92 -4.48
C LYS A 107 -2.24 6.93 -4.14
N VAL A 108 -3.48 7.34 -4.37
CA VAL A 108 -4.64 6.45 -4.31
C VAL A 108 -4.66 5.58 -5.58
N PRO A 109 -4.68 4.23 -5.46
CA PRO A 109 -4.78 3.36 -6.63
C PRO A 109 -6.10 3.53 -7.37
N VAL A 110 -6.10 3.35 -8.69
CA VAL A 110 -7.31 3.44 -9.52
C VAL A 110 -8.40 2.52 -8.97
N GLY A 111 -9.60 3.05 -8.73
CA GLY A 111 -10.73 2.29 -8.18
C GLY A 111 -10.89 2.39 -6.66
N PHE A 112 -9.99 3.07 -5.96
CA PHE A 112 -10.17 3.45 -4.56
C PHE A 112 -10.40 4.95 -4.43
N THR A 113 -10.91 5.35 -3.27
CA THR A 113 -10.91 6.73 -2.78
C THR A 113 -10.06 6.82 -1.51
N ALA A 114 -9.88 8.02 -0.95
CA ALA A 114 -9.10 8.24 0.27
C ALA A 114 -9.93 8.87 1.38
N LYS A 115 -9.60 8.51 2.63
CA LYS A 115 -10.04 9.21 3.83
C LYS A 115 -9.54 10.66 3.83
N LYS A 116 -10.31 11.57 4.44
CA LYS A 116 -10.05 13.02 4.48
C LYS A 116 -9.74 13.50 5.88
#